data_AF-A0A9D0DSZ0-F1
#
_entry.id   AF-A0A9D0DSZ0-F1
#
_cell.length_a   1.000
_cell.length_b   1.000
_cell.length_c   1.000
_cell.angle_alpha   90.00
_cell.angle_beta   90.00
_cell.angle_gamma   90.00
#
_symmetry.space_group_name_H-M   'P 1'
#
loop_
_entity.id
_entity.type
_entity.pdbx_description
1 polymer ?
#
loop_
_entity_poly.entity_id
_entity_poly.type
_entity_poly.pdbx_seq_one_letter_code
_entity_poly.pdbx_strand_id
1 'polypeptide(L)'
;MNFNELSKEQQVMVSMRKVLTSIIREITPPAGQEYPLTEQTFNDVRMCLALIAAREQELANEQGIDNKSRPHYVDESKTTVPLHHIKKTSSRR
;
A
#
# COMPACT_ATOMS: atom_id res chain seq x y z
N MET A 1 -12.10 -0.08 12.45
CA MET A 1 -11.23 -0.62 13.51
C MET A 1 -10.86 0.49 14.46
N ASN A 2 -11.08 0.32 15.76
CA ASN A 2 -10.64 1.30 16.75
C ASN A 2 -9.13 1.15 16.99
N PHE A 3 -8.39 2.25 17.10
CA PHE A 3 -6.93 2.19 17.33
C PHE A 3 -6.56 1.42 18.60
N ASN A 4 -7.39 1.51 19.64
CA ASN A 4 -7.14 0.84 20.92
C ASN A 4 -7.37 -0.68 20.86
N GLU A 5 -8.06 -1.19 19.84
CA GLU A 5 -8.31 -2.63 19.63
C GLU A 5 -7.18 -3.30 18.84
N LEU A 6 -6.26 -2.52 18.27
CA LEU A 6 -5.12 -3.03 17.51
C LEU A 6 -4.06 -3.65 18.43
N SER A 7 -3.28 -4.58 17.91
CA SER A 7 -2.09 -5.09 18.61
C SER A 7 -1.09 -3.95 18.86
N LYS A 8 -0.19 -4.12 19.84
CA LYS A 8 0.83 -3.10 20.12
C LYS A 8 1.69 -2.78 18.91
N GLU A 9 2.05 -3.78 18.13
CA GLU A 9 2.82 -3.60 16.91
C GLU A 9 2.04 -2.82 15.84
N GLN A 10 0.75 -3.15 15.64
CA GLN A 10 -0.13 -2.40 14.74
C GLN A 10 -0.31 -0.94 15.19
N GLN A 11 -0.46 -0.69 16.49
CA GLN A 11 -0.52 0.66 17.06
C GLN A 11 0.75 1.46 16.74
N VAL A 12 1.92 0.84 16.89
CA VAL A 12 3.21 1.45 16.55
C VAL A 12 3.28 1.76 15.06
N MET A 13 2.90 0.81 14.19
CA MET A 13 2.97 1.02 12.74
C MET A 13 2.05 2.14 12.25
N VAL A 14 0.80 2.15 12.72
CA VAL A 14 -0.15 3.22 12.42
C VAL A 14 0.38 4.58 12.92
N SER A 15 0.96 4.62 14.11
CA SER A 15 1.50 5.85 14.69
C SER A 15 2.71 6.37 13.89
N MET A 16 3.67 5.50 13.57
CA MET A 16 4.85 5.83 12.77
C MET A 16 4.46 6.36 11.40
N ARG A 17 3.55 5.68 10.68
CA ARG A 17 3.06 6.13 9.37
C ARG A 17 2.38 7.49 9.46
N LYS A 18 1.53 7.71 10.47
CA LYS A 18 0.85 9.01 10.67
C LYS A 18 1.83 10.15 10.92
N VAL A 19 2.79 9.95 11.82
CA VAL A 19 3.79 10.96 12.17
C VAL A 19 4.64 11.31 10.96
N LEU A 20 5.22 10.32 10.27
CA LEU A 20 6.04 10.54 9.09
C LEU A 20 5.26 11.24 7.97
N THR A 21 4.01 10.84 7.74
CA THR A 21 3.16 11.49 6.73
C THR A 21 2.81 12.94 7.11
N SER A 22 2.62 13.25 8.41
CA SER A 22 2.42 14.63 8.88
C SER A 22 3.65 15.48 8.61
N ILE A 23 4.84 14.96 8.96
CA ILE A 23 6.11 15.65 8.71
C ILE A 23 6.27 15.91 7.21
N ILE A 24 6.03 14.90 6.35
CA ILE A 24 6.10 15.06 4.90
C ILE A 24 5.16 16.18 4.43
N ARG A 25 3.93 16.23 4.92
CA ARG A 25 2.97 17.28 4.54
C ARG A 25 3.44 18.67 4.95
N GLU A 26 4.05 18.81 6.12
CA GLU A 26 4.57 20.09 6.62
C GLU A 26 5.77 20.58 5.82
N ILE A 27 6.64 19.67 5.38
CA ILE A 27 7.85 20.02 4.64
C ILE A 27 7.65 20.03 3.13
N THR A 28 6.51 19.56 2.61
CA THR A 28 6.23 19.55 1.17
C THR A 28 5.99 20.98 0.71
N PRO A 29 6.89 21.55 -0.10
CA PRO A 29 6.73 22.91 -0.55
C PRO A 29 5.66 23.01 -1.64
N PRO A 30 5.06 24.20 -1.84
CA PRO A 30 4.29 24.55 -3.03
C PRO A 30 5.02 24.18 -4.34
N ALA A 31 4.25 23.93 -5.39
CA ALA A 31 4.80 23.62 -6.70
C ALA A 31 5.77 24.72 -7.17
N GLY A 32 6.98 24.33 -7.58
CA GLY A 32 8.03 25.23 -8.03
C GLY A 32 9.01 25.70 -6.96
N GLN A 33 8.86 25.27 -5.71
CA GLN A 33 9.83 25.49 -4.63
C GLN A 33 10.64 24.21 -4.33
N GLU A 34 11.89 24.40 -3.92
CA GLU A 34 12.79 23.29 -3.58
C GLU A 34 12.40 22.63 -2.26
N TYR A 35 12.59 21.31 -2.20
CA TYR A 35 12.35 20.53 -0.99
C TYR A 35 13.43 20.82 0.05
N PRO A 36 13.09 20.99 1.34
CA PRO A 36 14.06 21.35 2.38
C PRO A 36 14.99 20.19 2.79
N LEU A 37 14.73 18.97 2.31
CA LEU A 37 15.54 17.78 2.59
C LEU A 37 16.45 17.46 1.41
N THR A 38 17.59 16.83 1.73
CA THR A 38 18.44 16.24 0.68
C THR A 38 17.71 15.10 -0.04
N GLU A 39 18.08 14.86 -1.30
CA GLU A 39 17.59 13.73 -2.09
C GLU A 39 17.78 12.39 -1.36
N GLN A 40 18.91 12.21 -0.67
CA GLN A 40 19.19 11.01 0.10
C GLN A 40 18.15 10.83 1.22
N THR A 41 17.95 11.86 2.05
CA THR A 41 16.97 11.82 3.14
C THR A 41 15.56 11.57 2.62
N PHE A 42 15.20 12.17 1.49
CA PHE A 42 13.90 11.93 0.86
C PHE A 42 13.71 10.46 0.46
N ASN A 43 14.74 9.84 -0.13
CA ASN A 43 14.71 8.43 -0.49
C ASN A 43 14.66 7.51 0.73
N ASP A 44 15.40 7.83 1.79
CA ASP A 44 15.38 7.08 3.05
C ASP A 44 13.98 7.09 3.68
N VAL A 45 13.30 8.25 3.68
CA VAL A 45 11.92 8.37 4.18
C VAL A 45 10.95 7.56 3.32
N ARG A 46 11.09 7.58 1.99
CA ARG A 46 10.27 6.74 1.10
C ARG A 46 10.46 5.26 1.37
N MET A 47 11.71 4.82 1.55
CA MET A 47 12.04 3.44 1.89
C MET A 47 11.44 3.04 3.25
N CYS A 48 11.55 3.90 4.25
CA CYS A 48 10.98 3.67 5.57
C CYS A 48 9.45 3.48 5.50
N LEU A 49 8.75 4.35 4.77
CA LEU A 49 7.30 4.21 4.57
C LEU A 49 6.93 2.92 3.83
N ALA A 50 7.74 2.48 2.87
CA ALA A 50 7.53 1.21 2.17
C ALA A 50 7.68 0.01 3.12
N LEU A 51 8.67 0.02 4.02
CA LEU A 51 8.85 -1.01 5.04
C LEU A 51 7.68 -1.05 6.03
N ILE A 52 7.20 0.12 6.47
CA ILE A 52 6.01 0.20 7.34
C ILE A 52 4.79 -0.40 6.65
N ALA A 53 4.56 -0.05 5.38
CA ALA A 53 3.43 -0.58 4.61
C ALA A 53 3.52 -2.11 4.42
N ALA A 54 4.72 -2.63 4.12
CA ALA A 54 4.96 -4.07 4.03
C ALA A 54 4.63 -4.77 5.35
N ARG A 55 5.08 -4.22 6.48
CA ARG A 55 4.79 -4.79 7.80
C ARG A 55 3.32 -4.71 8.19
N GLU A 56 2.64 -3.60 7.88
CA GLU A 56 1.20 -3.47 8.07
C GLU A 56 0.43 -4.55 7.28
N GLN A 57 0.87 -4.85 6.05
CA GLN A 57 0.28 -5.91 5.22
C GLN A 57 0.52 -7.31 5.81
N GLU A 58 1.74 -7.59 6.30
CA GLU A 58 2.05 -8.85 6.98
C GLU A 58 1.14 -9.07 8.20
N LEU A 59 1.02 -8.06 9.07
CA LEU A 59 0.15 -8.11 10.25
C LEU A 59 -1.33 -8.29 9.89
N ALA A 60 -1.79 -7.69 8.78
CA ALA A 60 -3.15 -7.89 8.29
C ALA A 60 -3.36 -9.34 7.80
N ASN A 61 -2.40 -9.88 7.05
CA ASN A 61 -2.44 -11.26 6.55
C ASN A 61 -2.44 -12.27 7.71
N GLU A 62 -1.62 -12.05 8.76
CA GLU A 62 -1.58 -12.89 9.97
C GLU A 62 -2.92 -12.93 10.71
N GLN A 63 -3.68 -11.82 10.67
CA GLN A 63 -5.03 -11.73 11.24
C GLN A 63 -6.14 -12.25 10.30
N GLY A 64 -5.78 -12.78 9.13
CA GLY A 64 -6.74 -13.22 8.12
C GLY A 64 -7.51 -12.05 7.47
N ILE A 65 -7.07 -10.81 7.68
CA ILE A 65 -7.61 -9.62 7.02
C ILE A 65 -6.93 -9.52 5.66
N ASP A 66 -7.38 -10.35 4.73
CA ASP A 66 -6.97 -10.27 3.35
C ASP A 66 -7.66 -9.05 2.72
N ASN A 67 -6.94 -7.93 2.63
CA ASN A 67 -7.43 -6.68 2.05
C ASN A 67 -7.52 -6.77 0.51
N LYS A 68 -8.21 -7.80 0.02
CA LYS A 68 -8.48 -8.09 -1.40
C LYS A 68 -9.63 -7.28 -1.97
N SER A 69 -10.29 -6.42 -1.18
CA SER A 69 -11.28 -5.49 -1.72
C SER A 69 -10.58 -4.37 -2.47
N ARG A 70 -10.05 -4.69 -3.65
CA ARG A 70 -9.72 -3.68 -4.64
C ARG A 70 -11.01 -2.94 -4.99
N PRO A 71 -11.00 -1.59 -4.97
CA PRO A 71 -12.13 -0.83 -5.47
C PRO A 71 -12.44 -1.27 -6.90
N HIS A 72 -13.67 -1.69 -7.11
CA HIS A 72 -14.19 -2.11 -8.39
C HIS A 72 -15.09 -1.00 -8.92
N TYR A 73 -15.03 -0.72 -10.21
CA TYR A 73 -16.00 0.20 -10.81
C TYR A 73 -17.39 -0.42 -10.74
N VAL A 74 -18.42 0.37 -10.47
CA VAL A 74 -19.81 -0.12 -10.38
C VAL A 74 -20.27 -0.83 -11.66
N ASP A 75 -19.69 -0.46 -12.80
CA ASP A 75 -19.99 -1.03 -14.12
C ASP A 75 -19.00 -2.12 -14.56
N GLU A 76 -18.06 -2.54 -13.71
CA GLU A 76 -17.12 -3.57 -14.11
C GLU A 76 -17.81 -4.95 -14.23
N SER A 77 -17.68 -5.58 -15.39
CA SER A 77 -18.09 -6.97 -15.56
C SER A 77 -17.04 -7.89 -14.94
N LYS A 78 -17.42 -8.63 -13.88
CA LYS A 78 -16.61 -9.70 -13.28
C LYS A 78 -16.46 -10.88 -14.25
N THR A 79 -15.59 -10.73 -15.23
CA THR A 79 -15.36 -11.75 -16.26
C THR A 79 -14.33 -12.76 -15.75
N THR A 80 -14.71 -13.58 -14.78
CA THR A 80 -13.93 -14.77 -14.43
C THR A 80 -14.19 -15.85 -15.47
N VAL A 81 -13.32 -15.96 -16.47
CA VAL A 81 -13.33 -17.10 -17.40
C VAL A 81 -12.60 -18.28 -16.75
N PRO A 82 -13.26 -19.44 -16.57
CA PRO A 82 -12.60 -20.60 -16.01
C PRO A 82 -11.61 -21.18 -17.03
N LEU A 83 -10.44 -21.60 -16.51
CA LEU A 83 -9.24 -21.95 -17.29
C LEU A 83 -9.47 -23.02 -18.38
N HIS A 84 -10.49 -23.87 -18.25
CA HIS A 84 -10.83 -24.89 -19.24
C HIS A 84 -11.39 -24.35 -20.56
N HIS A 85 -11.84 -23.09 -20.60
CA HIS A 85 -12.32 -22.45 -21.85
C HIS A 85 -11.19 -21.85 -22.69
N ILE A 86 -9.95 -21.80 -22.18
CA ILE A 86 -8.80 -21.33 -22.95
C ILE A 86 -8.26 -22.50 -23.77
N LYS A 87 -8.82 -22.69 -24.97
CA LYS A 87 -8.34 -23.70 -25.92
C LYS A 87 -6.92 -23.32 -26.36
N LYS A 88 -5.91 -24.13 -26.02
CA LYS A 88 -4.54 -23.98 -26.54
C LYS A 88 -4.60 -24.04 -28.07
N THR A 89 -4.42 -22.90 -28.72
CA THR A 89 -4.15 -22.86 -30.16
C THR A 89 -2.72 -23.38 -30.35
N SER A 90 -2.57 -24.66 -30.65
CA SER A 90 -1.30 -25.21 -31.13
C SER A 90 -1.06 -24.64 -32.53
N SER A 91 -0.34 -23.52 -32.58
CA SER A 91 0.27 -23.00 -33.80
C SER A 91 1.36 -23.98 -34.24
N ARG A 92 1.01 -24.92 -35.10
CA ARG A 92 1.94 -25.63 -35.97
C ARG A 92 1.85 -24.98 -37.34
N ARG A 93 2.85 -24.18 -37.70
CA ARG A 93 3.47 -24.15 -39.03
C ARG A 93 4.92 -23.71 -38.86
#